data_AF-A0ABD6S4H2-F1
#
_entry.id   AF-A0ABD6S4H2-F1
#
_cell.length_a   1.000
_cell.length_b   1.000
_cell.length_c   1.000
_cell.angle_alpha   90.00
_cell.angle_beta   90.00
_cell.angle_gamma   90.00
#
_symmetry.space_group_name_H-M   'P 1'
#
loop_
_entity.id
_entity.type
_entity.pdbx_description
1 polymer ?
#
loop_
_entity_poly.entity_id
_entity_poly.type
_entity_poly.pdbx_seq_one_letter_code
_entity_poly.pdbx_strand_id
1 'polypeptide(L)'
;MKNTMSTYFKLRKEYFDRGLNFLFKTPYNEKVNFVIYHGEIEEEEISWEPVEKYIKTDLTILEERFGIKFHDSVYHYFNSYWFADLDGFIGDHYISLEAVLPNIELENFEGKLEGYEKDHRKLDKIPIGVEGNGLLVILNNVSGKVELEDFERGLFIEISNSLNELISSLRLQK
;
A
#
# COMPACT_ATOMS: atom_id res chain seq x y z
N MET A 1 0.71 11.91 -5.78
CA MET A 1 0.02 10.70 -5.27
C MET A 1 -1.33 10.48 -5.92
N LYS A 2 -2.34 11.32 -5.67
CA LYS A 2 -3.68 11.17 -6.26
C LYS A 2 -3.68 10.89 -7.78
N ASN A 3 -3.05 11.75 -8.58
CA ASN A 3 -2.97 11.55 -10.04
C ASN A 3 -2.22 10.27 -10.43
N THR A 4 -1.17 9.92 -9.68
CA THR A 4 -0.39 8.70 -9.87
C THR A 4 -1.24 7.45 -9.63
N MET A 5 -1.93 7.37 -8.50
CA MET A 5 -2.85 6.28 -8.17
C MET A 5 -4.02 6.22 -9.16
N SER A 6 -4.59 7.36 -9.54
CA SER A 6 -5.64 7.42 -10.58
C SER A 6 -5.16 6.82 -11.91
N THR A 7 -3.92 7.09 -12.29
CA THR A 7 -3.33 6.54 -13.52
C THR A 7 -3.12 5.04 -13.40
N TYR A 8 -2.58 4.58 -12.27
CA TYR A 8 -2.42 3.15 -11.96
C TYR A 8 -3.76 2.40 -11.97
N PHE A 9 -4.79 2.92 -11.32
CA PHE A 9 -6.11 2.26 -11.26
C PHE A 9 -6.81 2.23 -12.63
N LYS A 10 -6.62 3.25 -13.47
CA LYS A 10 -7.09 3.20 -14.87
C LYS A 10 -6.39 2.10 -15.65
N LEU A 11 -5.07 1.97 -15.51
CA LEU A 11 -4.32 0.86 -16.11
C LEU A 11 -4.86 -0.48 -15.60
N ARG A 12 -5.06 -0.65 -14.29
CA ARG A 12 -5.66 -1.87 -13.71
C ARG A 12 -7.02 -2.18 -14.28
N LYS A 13 -7.87 -1.17 -14.49
CA LYS A 13 -9.18 -1.31 -15.14
C LYS A 13 -9.07 -1.76 -16.60
N GLU A 14 -8.13 -1.21 -17.37
CA GLU A 14 -7.91 -1.64 -18.75
C GLU A 14 -7.55 -3.14 -18.85
N TYR A 15 -6.75 -3.67 -17.92
CA TYR A 15 -6.41 -5.08 -17.89
C TYR A 15 -7.59 -5.95 -17.42
N PHE A 16 -8.35 -5.48 -16.45
CA PHE A 16 -9.60 -6.11 -16.03
C PHE A 16 -10.57 -6.25 -17.22
N ASP A 17 -10.77 -5.16 -17.98
CA ASP A 17 -11.67 -5.14 -19.14
C ASP A 17 -11.20 -6.05 -20.29
N ARG A 18 -9.91 -6.44 -20.30
CA ARG A 18 -9.34 -7.42 -21.23
C ARG A 18 -9.48 -8.87 -20.76
N GLY A 19 -10.14 -9.11 -19.63
CA GLY A 19 -10.46 -10.44 -19.11
C GLY A 19 -9.66 -10.88 -17.89
N LEU A 20 -8.82 -10.01 -17.30
CA LEU A 20 -8.17 -10.29 -16.01
C LEU A 20 -9.11 -9.94 -14.86
N ASN A 21 -10.23 -10.65 -14.77
CA ASN A 21 -11.35 -10.32 -13.89
C ASN A 21 -10.99 -10.40 -12.39
N PHE A 22 -9.91 -11.10 -12.03
CA PHE A 22 -9.43 -11.22 -10.65
C PHE A 22 -8.76 -9.93 -10.12
N LEU A 23 -8.38 -8.98 -10.98
CA LEU A 23 -7.67 -7.77 -10.56
C LEU A 23 -8.45 -6.88 -9.60
N PHE A 24 -9.77 -7.01 -9.55
CA PHE A 24 -10.63 -6.26 -8.63
C PHE A 24 -11.41 -7.19 -7.70
N LYS A 25 -10.84 -8.36 -7.38
CA LYS A 25 -11.35 -9.27 -6.36
C LYS A 25 -10.44 -9.22 -5.14
N THR A 26 -11.02 -9.36 -3.96
CA THR A 26 -10.30 -9.40 -2.68
C THR A 26 -11.09 -10.23 -1.68
N PRO A 27 -10.46 -10.87 -0.69
CA PRO A 27 -11.19 -11.54 0.38
C PRO A 27 -12.17 -10.59 1.07
N TYR A 28 -13.40 -11.07 1.29
CA TYR A 28 -14.42 -10.31 1.99
C TYR A 28 -14.01 -10.09 3.46
N ASN A 29 -14.05 -8.84 3.90
CA ASN A 29 -13.78 -8.47 5.28
C ASN A 29 -14.94 -7.65 5.84
N GLU A 30 -15.70 -8.24 6.77
CA GLU A 30 -16.87 -7.62 7.39
C GLU A 30 -16.57 -6.33 8.17
N LYS A 31 -15.31 -6.10 8.56
CA LYS A 31 -14.89 -4.87 9.26
C LYS A 31 -14.69 -3.69 8.31
N VAL A 32 -14.51 -3.96 7.02
CA VAL A 32 -14.28 -2.93 5.99
C VAL A 32 -15.60 -2.31 5.58
N ASN A 33 -15.65 -0.98 5.52
CA ASN A 33 -16.83 -0.28 5.02
C ASN A 33 -17.13 -0.67 3.56
N PHE A 34 -18.39 -0.97 3.25
CA PHE A 34 -18.85 -1.34 1.91
C PHE A 34 -18.62 -0.29 0.81
N VAL A 35 -18.15 0.92 1.15
CA VAL A 35 -17.91 2.00 0.17
C VAL A 35 -17.02 1.59 -1.00
N ILE A 36 -16.09 0.65 -0.83
CA ILE A 36 -15.25 0.13 -1.92
C ILE A 36 -15.74 -1.19 -2.51
N TYR A 37 -16.71 -1.86 -1.88
CA TYR A 37 -17.16 -3.19 -2.28
C TYR A 37 -18.37 -3.16 -3.21
N HIS A 38 -18.39 -4.07 -4.17
CA HIS A 38 -19.42 -4.17 -5.20
C HIS A 38 -19.79 -5.63 -5.49
N GLY A 39 -21.05 -5.84 -5.87
CA GLY A 39 -21.56 -7.15 -6.26
C GLY A 39 -21.86 -8.07 -5.06
N GLU A 40 -21.89 -9.36 -5.33
CA GLU A 40 -22.14 -10.41 -4.34
C GLU A 40 -20.82 -11.02 -3.86
N ILE A 41 -20.87 -11.63 -2.68
CA ILE A 41 -19.76 -12.41 -2.13
C ILE A 41 -19.76 -13.78 -2.84
N GLU A 42 -18.66 -14.13 -3.48
CA GLU A 42 -18.45 -15.37 -4.22
C GLU A 42 -17.21 -16.06 -3.67
N GLU A 43 -17.33 -17.29 -3.15
CA GLU A 43 -16.19 -18.06 -2.63
C GLU A 43 -15.34 -17.29 -1.59
N GLU A 44 -15.99 -16.56 -0.67
CA GLU A 44 -15.35 -15.69 0.33
C GLU A 44 -14.63 -14.46 -0.25
N GLU A 45 -14.73 -14.20 -1.55
CA GLU A 45 -14.24 -13.00 -2.22
C GLU A 45 -15.36 -12.02 -2.56
N ILE A 46 -15.01 -10.75 -2.68
CA ILE A 46 -15.89 -9.68 -3.14
C ILE A 46 -15.18 -8.81 -4.15
N SER A 47 -15.94 -8.24 -5.09
CA SER A 47 -15.37 -7.26 -6.02
C SER A 47 -15.17 -5.91 -5.34
N TRP A 48 -14.15 -5.16 -5.74
CA TRP A 48 -13.87 -3.84 -5.20
C TRP A 48 -13.50 -2.82 -6.27
N GLU A 49 -13.72 -1.53 -6.00
CA GLU A 49 -13.23 -0.43 -6.84
C GLU A 49 -12.55 0.66 -5.99
N PRO A 50 -11.52 1.34 -6.53
CA PRO A 50 -10.84 2.39 -5.80
C PRO A 50 -11.73 3.63 -5.69
N VAL A 51 -11.92 4.14 -4.48
CA VAL A 51 -12.75 5.32 -4.21
C VAL A 51 -11.88 6.46 -3.73
N GLU A 52 -12.00 7.62 -4.36
CA GLU A 52 -11.25 8.80 -3.94
C GLU A 52 -11.63 9.22 -2.50
N LYS A 53 -10.63 9.49 -1.67
CA LYS A 53 -10.85 9.93 -0.29
C LYS A 53 -11.21 11.40 -0.21
N TYR A 54 -12.39 11.67 0.36
CA TYR A 54 -12.82 13.01 0.76
C TYR A 54 -12.63 13.26 2.26
N ILE A 55 -12.80 12.22 3.08
CA ILE A 55 -12.43 12.24 4.50
C ILE A 55 -10.97 11.77 4.62
N LYS A 56 -10.14 12.62 5.22
CA LYS A 56 -8.74 12.31 5.47
C LYS A 56 -8.59 11.50 6.75
N THR A 57 -7.75 10.47 6.68
CA THR A 57 -7.20 9.76 7.84
C THR A 57 -6.18 10.67 8.53
N ASP A 58 -6.35 10.82 9.83
CA ASP A 58 -5.43 11.55 10.69
C ASP A 58 -4.30 10.65 11.17
N LEU A 59 -3.12 10.79 10.56
CA LEU A 59 -1.92 10.03 10.93
C LEU A 59 -1.18 10.63 12.13
N THR A 60 -1.57 11.82 12.62
CA THR A 60 -0.88 12.47 13.73
C THR A 60 -0.98 11.66 15.03
N ILE A 61 -2.06 10.89 15.19
CA ILE A 61 -2.25 9.94 16.29
C ILE A 61 -1.10 8.93 16.33
N LEU A 62 -0.68 8.42 15.17
CA LEU A 62 0.44 7.47 15.08
C LEU A 62 1.78 8.18 15.28
N GLU A 63 1.96 9.38 14.74
CA GLU A 63 3.17 10.19 14.99
C GLU A 63 3.40 10.45 16.48
N GLU A 64 2.34 10.82 17.21
CA GLU A 64 2.41 11.04 18.66
C GLU A 64 2.71 9.75 19.40
N ARG A 65 2.08 8.64 19.01
CA ARG A 65 2.27 7.33 19.63
C ARG A 65 3.72 6.83 19.50
N PHE A 66 4.28 6.92 18.29
CA PHE A 66 5.61 6.40 17.98
C PHE A 66 6.73 7.44 18.15
N GLY A 67 6.39 8.70 18.46
CA GLY A 67 7.37 9.77 18.61
C GLY A 67 8.14 10.09 17.33
N ILE A 68 7.48 9.96 16.16
CA ILE A 68 8.07 10.19 14.84
C ILE A 68 7.31 11.28 14.07
N LYS A 69 7.88 11.70 12.92
CA LYS A 69 7.17 12.45 11.90
C LYS A 69 7.23 11.69 10.59
N PHE A 70 6.08 11.42 9.98
CA PHE A 70 6.06 10.73 8.69
C PHE A 70 6.48 11.67 7.58
N HIS A 71 7.20 11.14 6.60
CA HIS A 71 7.42 11.82 5.34
C HIS A 71 6.07 12.13 4.66
N ASP A 72 5.94 13.31 4.04
CA ASP A 72 4.68 13.80 3.41
C ASP A 72 4.07 12.79 2.42
N SER A 73 4.90 11.97 1.77
CA SER A 73 4.41 10.94 0.86
C SER A 73 3.53 9.89 1.53
N VAL A 74 3.74 9.57 2.81
CA VAL A 74 2.89 8.65 3.59
C VAL A 74 1.52 9.28 3.79
N TYR A 75 1.47 10.54 4.20
CA TYR A 75 0.21 11.30 4.29
C TYR A 75 -0.55 11.31 2.97
N HIS A 76 0.15 11.60 1.88
CA HIS A 76 -0.46 11.62 0.56
C HIS A 76 -0.94 10.23 0.12
N TYR A 77 -0.21 9.17 0.46
CA TYR A 77 -0.58 7.78 0.17
C TYR A 77 -1.91 7.40 0.84
N PHE A 78 -1.97 7.50 2.17
CA PHE A 78 -3.15 7.14 2.95
C PHE A 78 -4.37 8.04 2.72
N ASN A 79 -4.18 9.24 2.15
CA ASN A 79 -5.26 10.21 1.94
C ASN A 79 -5.65 10.44 0.48
N SER A 80 -5.22 9.57 -0.45
CA SER A 80 -5.61 9.68 -1.86
C SER A 80 -6.84 8.84 -2.21
N TYR A 81 -6.80 7.54 -1.93
CA TYR A 81 -7.85 6.58 -2.30
C TYR A 81 -8.08 5.57 -1.17
N TRP A 82 -9.31 5.07 -1.07
CA TRP A 82 -9.64 3.79 -0.48
C TRP A 82 -9.44 2.72 -1.55
N PHE A 83 -8.74 1.64 -1.23
CA PHE A 83 -8.48 0.53 -2.17
C PHE A 83 -8.10 -0.74 -1.41
N ALA A 84 -8.42 -1.90 -2.00
CA ALA A 84 -8.04 -3.18 -1.42
C ALA A 84 -6.65 -3.63 -1.86
N ASP A 85 -6.25 -3.39 -3.12
CA ASP A 85 -4.91 -3.74 -3.59
C ASP A 85 -4.26 -2.63 -4.41
N LEU A 86 -2.94 -2.52 -4.26
CA LEU A 86 -2.06 -1.72 -5.11
C LEU A 86 -0.74 -2.48 -5.25
N ASP A 87 -0.64 -3.23 -6.33
CA ASP A 87 0.44 -4.19 -6.56
C ASP A 87 0.91 -4.21 -8.04
N GLY A 88 2.04 -4.86 -8.29
CA GLY A 88 2.57 -5.06 -9.63
C GLY A 88 4.08 -5.32 -9.64
N PHE A 89 4.63 -5.53 -10.83
CA PHE A 89 6.04 -5.85 -11.03
C PHE A 89 6.92 -4.60 -11.20
N ILE A 90 8.05 -4.59 -10.49
CA ILE A 90 9.22 -3.73 -10.72
C ILE A 90 10.40 -4.65 -11.05
N GLY A 91 10.79 -4.71 -12.32
CA GLY A 91 11.72 -5.73 -12.80
C GLY A 91 11.20 -7.14 -12.50
N ASP A 92 11.98 -7.92 -11.74
CA ASP A 92 11.62 -9.27 -11.29
C ASP A 92 10.86 -9.29 -9.94
N HIS A 93 10.72 -8.15 -9.27
CA HIS A 93 10.08 -8.06 -7.96
C HIS A 93 8.58 -7.80 -8.11
N TYR A 94 7.76 -8.68 -7.53
CA TYR A 94 6.33 -8.41 -7.37
C TYR A 94 6.12 -7.62 -6.08
N ILE A 95 5.71 -6.36 -6.22
CA ILE A 95 5.51 -5.42 -5.12
C ILE A 95 4.03 -5.38 -4.79
N SER A 96 3.66 -5.53 -3.52
CA SER A 96 2.32 -5.30 -3.00
C SER A 96 2.40 -4.23 -1.92
N LEU A 97 1.83 -3.06 -2.19
CA LEU A 97 1.82 -1.96 -1.23
C LEU A 97 0.66 -2.08 -0.22
N GLU A 98 0.76 -1.32 0.86
CA GLU A 98 -0.22 -1.28 1.94
C GLU A 98 -1.63 -0.91 1.44
N ALA A 99 -2.60 -1.81 1.62
CA ALA A 99 -3.99 -1.52 1.34
C ALA A 99 -4.51 -0.39 2.25
N VAL A 100 -5.27 0.55 1.70
CA VAL A 100 -5.94 1.60 2.47
C VAL A 100 -7.43 1.25 2.51
N LEU A 101 -7.77 0.40 3.48
CA LEU A 101 -9.12 -0.15 3.65
C LEU A 101 -9.95 0.72 4.61
N PRO A 102 -11.16 1.16 4.22
CA PRO A 102 -12.03 1.94 5.09
C PRO A 102 -12.27 1.31 6.47
N ASN A 103 -12.21 2.13 7.53
CA ASN A 103 -12.43 1.81 8.95
C ASN A 103 -11.27 1.09 9.65
N ILE A 104 -10.41 0.39 8.92
CA ILE A 104 -9.35 -0.43 9.50
C ILE A 104 -7.95 0.01 9.07
N GLU A 105 -7.83 1.09 8.28
CA GLU A 105 -6.55 1.50 7.70
C GLU A 105 -5.53 1.91 8.78
N LEU A 106 -5.99 2.56 9.85
CA LEU A 106 -5.12 2.99 10.94
C LEU A 106 -4.68 1.81 11.79
N GLU A 107 -5.61 0.95 12.21
CA GLU A 107 -5.31 -0.24 13.05
C GLU A 107 -4.32 -1.17 12.34
N ASN A 108 -4.53 -1.44 11.04
CA ASN A 108 -3.64 -2.29 10.27
C ASN A 108 -2.24 -1.68 10.13
N PHE A 109 -2.17 -0.39 9.81
CA PHE A 109 -0.89 0.28 9.64
C PHE A 109 -0.13 0.40 10.96
N GLU A 110 -0.86 0.69 12.04
CA GLU A 110 -0.34 0.73 13.41
C GLU A 110 0.30 -0.59 13.82
N GLY A 111 -0.36 -1.73 13.60
CA GLY A 111 0.22 -3.05 13.88
C GLY A 111 1.50 -3.35 13.09
N LYS A 112 1.61 -2.84 11.86
CA LYS A 112 2.84 -2.96 11.05
C LYS A 112 3.98 -2.11 11.58
N LEU A 113 3.68 -0.88 12.02
CA LEU A 113 4.65 -0.01 12.67
C LEU A 113 5.15 -0.61 13.99
N GLU A 114 4.25 -1.16 14.81
CA GLU A 114 4.61 -1.85 16.05
C GLU A 114 5.56 -3.03 15.80
N GLY A 115 5.23 -3.88 14.83
CA GLY A 115 6.06 -5.01 14.45
C GLY A 115 7.45 -4.56 14.00
N TYR A 116 7.50 -3.56 13.12
CA TYR A 116 8.76 -3.03 12.61
C TYR A 116 9.61 -2.39 13.71
N GLU A 117 9.02 -1.56 14.57
CA GLU A 117 9.72 -0.92 15.68
C GLU A 117 10.24 -1.95 16.68
N LYS A 118 9.49 -3.01 16.96
CA LYS A 118 9.94 -4.09 17.85
C LYS A 118 11.21 -4.76 17.34
N ASP A 119 11.31 -4.97 16.03
CA ASP A 119 12.45 -5.63 15.41
C ASP A 119 13.66 -4.68 15.23
N HIS A 120 13.42 -3.40 14.94
CA HIS A 120 14.46 -2.42 14.59
C HIS A 120 14.81 -1.41 15.69
N ARG A 121 13.98 -1.31 16.73
CA ARG A 121 14.04 -0.35 17.86
C ARG A 121 13.90 1.13 17.47
N LYS A 122 13.56 1.42 16.21
CA LYS A 122 13.31 2.77 15.68
C LYS A 122 12.48 2.71 14.38
N LEU A 123 11.89 3.84 14.02
CA LEU A 123 11.08 4.03 12.80
C LEU A 123 11.66 5.14 11.91
N ASP A 124 12.96 5.04 11.58
CA ASP A 124 13.56 5.88 10.53
C ASP A 124 13.22 5.39 9.10
N LYS A 125 12.61 4.20 9.02
CA LYS A 125 12.04 3.58 7.83
C LYS A 125 10.63 3.14 8.14
N ILE A 126 9.73 3.32 7.17
CA ILE A 126 8.30 3.07 7.31
C ILE A 126 7.93 1.87 6.42
N PRO A 127 7.50 0.72 6.97
CA PRO A 127 7.00 -0.38 6.16
C PRO A 127 5.73 0.07 5.41
N ILE A 128 5.73 -0.07 4.09
CA ILE A 128 4.64 0.40 3.21
C ILE A 128 4.20 -0.68 2.20
N GLY A 129 4.66 -1.91 2.40
CA GLY A 129 4.30 -3.05 1.58
C GLY A 129 5.23 -4.23 1.78
N VAL A 130 5.05 -5.22 0.93
CA VAL A 130 5.86 -6.44 0.86
C VAL A 130 6.19 -6.77 -0.58
N GLU A 131 7.31 -7.44 -0.79
CA GLU A 131 7.68 -8.05 -2.06
C GLU A 131 7.34 -9.55 -2.02
N GLY A 132 7.03 -10.14 -3.17
CA GLY A 132 6.48 -11.49 -3.28
C GLY A 132 7.33 -12.63 -2.69
N ASN A 133 8.62 -12.42 -2.44
CA ASN A 133 9.51 -13.37 -1.78
C ASN A 133 9.75 -13.05 -0.30
N GLY A 134 8.97 -12.15 0.29
CA GLY A 134 8.98 -11.85 1.72
C GLY A 134 9.88 -10.69 2.14
N LEU A 135 10.50 -9.98 1.20
CA LEU A 135 11.21 -8.73 1.53
C LEU A 135 10.19 -7.64 1.92
N LEU A 136 10.57 -6.75 2.83
CA LEU A 136 9.74 -5.60 3.16
C LEU A 136 9.94 -4.50 2.14
N VAL A 137 8.86 -3.86 1.71
CA VAL A 137 8.92 -2.62 0.96
C VAL A 137 8.84 -1.51 1.98
N ILE A 138 9.91 -0.72 2.10
CA ILE A 138 10.02 0.33 3.10
C ILE A 138 10.23 1.69 2.44
N LEU A 139 9.76 2.73 3.12
CA LEU A 139 10.03 4.11 2.77
C LEU A 139 11.05 4.69 3.76
N ASN A 140 12.15 5.21 3.24
CA ASN A 140 13.09 6.00 4.03
C ASN A 140 12.40 7.29 4.50
N ASN A 141 12.19 7.45 5.80
CA ASN A 141 11.32 8.47 6.36
C ASN A 141 11.91 9.91 6.27
N VAL A 142 13.19 10.02 5.92
CA VAL A 142 13.87 11.32 5.72
C VAL A 142 13.90 11.71 4.25
N SER A 143 14.30 10.78 3.37
CA SER A 143 14.50 11.08 1.95
C SER A 143 13.28 10.82 1.06
N GLY A 144 12.31 10.04 1.54
CA GLY A 144 11.14 9.62 0.76
C GLY A 144 11.42 8.52 -0.27
N LYS A 145 12.66 8.03 -0.36
CA LYS A 145 13.05 6.91 -1.24
C LYS A 145 12.42 5.60 -0.79
N VAL A 146 12.23 4.67 -1.73
CA VAL A 146 11.69 3.35 -1.46
C VAL A 146 12.78 2.29 -1.64
N GLU A 147 12.89 1.40 -0.66
CA GLU A 147 13.88 0.33 -0.61
C GLU A 147 13.18 -1.01 -0.37
N LEU A 148 13.80 -2.09 -0.84
CA LEU A 148 13.53 -3.44 -0.36
C LEU A 148 14.47 -3.74 0.80
N GLU A 149 13.91 -4.27 1.87
CA GLU A 149 14.64 -4.71 3.04
C GLU A 149 14.65 -6.24 3.15
N ASP A 150 15.85 -6.79 3.16
CA ASP A 150 16.15 -8.15 3.58
C ASP A 150 16.62 -8.10 5.04
N PHE A 151 15.69 -8.29 5.97
CA PHE A 151 15.96 -8.20 7.40
C PHE A 151 17.00 -9.22 7.87
N GLU A 152 16.92 -10.46 7.35
CA GLU A 152 17.85 -11.54 7.74
C GLU A 152 19.29 -11.22 7.34
N ARG A 153 19.48 -10.55 6.20
CA ARG A 153 20.82 -10.17 5.70
C ARG A 153 21.22 -8.74 6.07
N GLY A 154 20.32 -7.95 6.64
CA GLY A 154 20.53 -6.53 6.91
C GLY A 154 20.80 -5.71 5.64
N LEU A 155 20.20 -6.09 4.51
CA LEU A 155 20.42 -5.46 3.21
C LEU A 155 19.26 -4.56 2.83
N PHE A 156 19.60 -3.41 2.24
CA PHE A 156 18.66 -2.44 1.70
C PHE A 156 18.97 -2.22 0.23
N ILE A 157 17.96 -2.37 -0.63
CA ILE A 157 18.08 -2.20 -2.08
C ILE A 157 17.12 -1.09 -2.50
N GLU A 158 17.65 0.05 -2.92
CA GLU A 158 16.84 1.14 -3.45
C GLU A 158 16.14 0.70 -4.75
N ILE A 159 14.81 0.84 -4.80
CA ILE A 159 13.99 0.46 -5.96
C ILE A 159 13.28 1.65 -6.61
N SER A 160 13.23 2.81 -5.94
CA SER A 160 12.61 4.03 -6.48
C SER A 160 13.02 5.27 -5.68
N ASN A 161 13.08 6.45 -6.31
CA ASN A 161 13.36 7.70 -5.59
C ASN A 161 12.14 8.23 -4.82
N SER A 162 10.93 7.71 -5.08
CA SER A 162 9.71 8.10 -4.37
C SER A 162 8.58 7.08 -4.49
N LEU A 163 7.57 7.15 -3.61
CA LEU A 163 6.34 6.37 -3.79
C LEU A 163 5.60 6.70 -5.10
N ASN A 164 5.63 7.97 -5.56
CA ASN A 164 4.98 8.32 -6.82
C ASN A 164 5.67 7.63 -8.01
N GLU A 165 7.00 7.63 -8.03
CA GLU A 165 7.77 6.97 -9.07
C GLU A 165 7.58 5.44 -9.02
N LEU A 166 7.55 4.85 -7.82
CA LEU A 166 7.31 3.42 -7.64
C LEU A 166 5.95 3.02 -8.23
N ILE A 167 4.88 3.68 -7.79
CA ILE A 167 3.51 3.37 -8.23
C ILE A 167 3.36 3.59 -9.74
N SER A 168 4.00 4.64 -10.29
CA SER A 168 3.97 4.91 -11.74
C SER A 168 4.71 3.85 -12.56
N SER A 169 5.64 3.12 -11.94
CA SER A 169 6.48 2.12 -12.59
C SER A 169 5.93 0.70 -12.48
N LEU A 170 4.88 0.47 -11.68
CA LEU A 170 4.27 -0.84 -11.50
C LEU A 170 3.68 -1.35 -12.82
N ARG A 171 4.01 -2.60 -13.15
CA ARG A 171 3.47 -3.31 -14.32
C ARG A 171 2.59 -4.46 -13.87
N LEU A 172 1.40 -4.62 -14.45
CA LEU A 172 0.48 -5.73 -14.10
C LEU A 172 0.86 -7.06 -14.74
N GLN A 173 1.87 -7.04 -15.62
CA GLN A 173 2.47 -8.21 -16.26
C GLN A 173 4.00 -8.04 -16.23
N LYS A 174 4.70 -9.16 -16.14
CA LYS A 174 6.16 -9.21 -16.07
C LYS A 174 6.83 -8.79 -17.38
#